data_AF-A0A5N9DXC4-F1
#
_entry.id   AF-A0A5N9DXC4-F1
#
_cell.length_a   1.000
_cell.length_b   1.000
_cell.length_c   1.000
_cell.angle_alpha   90.00
_cell.angle_beta   90.00
_cell.angle_gamma   90.00
#
_symmetry.space_group_name_H-M   'P 1'
#
loop_
_entity.id
_entity.type
_entity.pdbx_description
1 polymer ?
#
loop_
_entity_poly.entity_id
_entity_poly.type
_entity_poly.pdbx_seq_one_letter_code
_entity_poly.pdbx_strand_id
1 'polypeptide(L)' 'GSMQADLEAGRPLELEAIVGSVRRIGRKVNVPTPVFDMLYTLLLPHIDGSPESR' A
#
# COMPACT_ATOMS: atom_id res chain seq x y z
N GLY A 1 -4.84 2.94 -13.41
CA GLY A 1 -4.97 1.48 -13.33
C GLY A 1 -5.58 1.14 -11.99
N SER A 2 -5.62 -0.13 -11.62
CA SER A 2 -5.80 -0.52 -10.21
C SER A 2 -4.42 -0.83 -9.62
N MET A 3 -4.25 -0.73 -8.29
CA MET A 3 -2.99 -1.12 -7.63
C MET A 3 -2.58 -2.58 -7.94
N GLN A 4 -3.54 -3.48 -8.16
CA GLN A 4 -3.24 -4.84 -8.61
C GLN A 4 -2.60 -4.83 -10.00
N ALA A 5 -3.22 -4.15 -10.97
CA ALA A 5 -2.69 -4.07 -12.33
C ALA A 5 -1.37 -3.27 -12.40
N ASP A 6 -1.15 -2.34 -11.47
CA ASP A 6 0.13 -1.64 -11.31
C ASP A 6 1.21 -2.59 -10.78
N LEU A 7 0.88 -3.40 -9.75
CA LEU A 7 1.79 -4.42 -9.23
C LEU A 7 2.18 -5.46 -10.28
N GLU A 8 1.20 -6.02 -11.01
CA GLU A 8 1.41 -7.01 -12.08
C GLU A 8 2.27 -6.45 -13.23
N ALA A 9 2.17 -5.16 -13.48
CA ALA A 9 2.96 -4.49 -14.51
C ALA A 9 4.27 -3.87 -13.98
N GLY A 10 4.63 -4.13 -12.73
CA GLY A 10 5.85 -3.61 -12.10
C GLY A 10 5.88 -2.08 -11.97
N ARG A 11 4.73 -1.42 -11.97
CA ARG A 11 4.62 0.04 -11.80
C ARG A 11 4.58 0.41 -10.31
N PRO A 12 4.97 1.64 -9.96
CA PRO A 12 4.82 2.17 -8.60
C PRO A 12 3.37 2.07 -8.11
N LEU A 13 3.20 1.79 -6.82
CA LEU A 13 1.90 1.61 -6.18
C LEU A 13 1.41 2.90 -5.53
N GLU A 14 0.09 3.11 -5.55
CA GLU A 14 -0.58 4.16 -4.79
C GLU A 14 -0.73 3.82 -3.28
N LEU A 15 0.26 3.11 -2.72
CA LEU A 15 0.20 2.53 -1.37
C LEU A 15 -0.02 3.60 -0.28
N GLU A 16 0.70 4.72 -0.39
CA GLU A 16 0.58 5.82 0.58
C GLU A 16 -0.75 6.56 0.46
N ALA A 17 -1.21 6.78 -0.77
CA ALA A 17 -2.44 7.51 -1.04
C ALA A 17 -3.67 6.74 -0.54
N ILE A 18 -3.69 5.41 -0.70
CA ILE A 18 -4.84 4.58 -0.36
C ILE A 18 -4.67 3.94 1.02
N VAL A 19 -3.73 3.01 1.18
CA VAL A 19 -3.57 2.22 2.41
C VAL A 19 -3.00 3.09 3.54
N GLY A 20 -1.97 3.89 3.24
CA GLY A 20 -1.36 4.82 4.20
C GLY A 20 -2.37 5.84 4.75
N SER A 21 -3.31 6.30 3.93
CA SER A 21 -4.34 7.26 4.35
C SER A 21 -5.29 6.70 5.40
N VAL A 22 -5.78 5.47 5.22
CA VAL A 22 -6.66 4.82 6.21
C VAL A 22 -5.92 4.65 7.54
N ARG A 23 -4.65 4.22 7.52
CA ARG A 23 -3.83 4.10 8.74
C ARG A 23 -3.67 5.44 9.46
N ARG A 24 -3.37 6.52 8.71
CA ARG A 24 -3.23 7.87 9.28
C ARG A 24 -4.54 8.36 9.89
N ILE A 25 -5.67 8.14 9.22
CA ILE A 25 -6.99 8.54 9.71
C ILE A 25 -7.34 7.73 10.96
N GLY A 26 -7.20 6.41 10.94
CA GLY A 26 -7.46 5.53 12.09
C GLY A 26 -6.68 5.96 13.33
N ARG A 27 -5.37 6.22 13.19
CA ARG A 27 -4.55 6.76 14.28
C ARG A 27 -5.06 8.11 14.81
N LYS A 28 -5.49 9.02 13.93
CA LYS A 28 -6.03 10.34 14.34
C LYS A 28 -7.32 10.24 15.14
N VAL A 29 -8.15 9.23 14.87
CA VAL A 29 -9.44 9.03 15.55
C VAL A 29 -9.41 7.91 16.60
N ASN A 30 -8.22 7.40 16.94
CA ASN A 30 -8.02 6.30 17.88
C ASN A 30 -8.80 5.01 17.51
N VAL A 31 -8.95 4.74 16.21
CA VAL A 31 -9.54 3.50 15.68
C VAL A 31 -8.43 2.63 15.10
N PRO A 32 -8.21 1.39 15.61
CA PRO A 32 -7.22 0.49 15.06
C PRO A 32 -7.61 0.02 13.65
N THR A 33 -6.63 -0.09 12.76
CA THR A 33 -6.83 -0.51 11.36
C THR A 33 -5.96 -1.72 11.03
N PRO A 34 -6.11 -2.86 11.74
CA PRO A 34 -5.15 -3.96 11.70
C PRO A 34 -4.97 -4.56 10.30
N VAL A 35 -6.05 -4.64 9.51
CA VAL A 35 -5.98 -5.12 8.12
C VAL A 35 -5.13 -4.18 7.25
N PHE A 36 -5.30 -2.85 7.41
CA PHE A 36 -4.51 -1.88 6.65
C PHE A 36 -3.05 -1.80 7.13
N ASP A 37 -2.78 -2.06 8.41
CA ASP A 37 -1.41 -2.19 8.91
C ASP A 37 -0.70 -3.41 8.31
N MET A 38 -1.38 -4.56 8.22
CA MET A 38 -0.84 -5.74 7.54
C MET A 38 -0.63 -5.49 6.05
N LEU A 39 -1.63 -4.96 5.34
CA LEU A 39 -1.52 -4.66 3.91
C LEU A 39 -0.37 -3.70 3.61
N TYR A 40 -0.22 -2.65 4.42
CA TYR A 40 0.88 -1.70 4.27
C TYR A 40 2.23 -2.39 4.40
N THR A 41 2.37 -3.24 5.41
CA THR A 41 3.63 -3.97 5.65
C THR A 41 3.98 -4.92 4.51
N LEU A 42 2.98 -5.66 3.98
CA LEU A 42 3.17 -6.60 2.87
C LEU A 42 3.52 -5.90 1.55
N LEU A 43 2.93 -4.73 1.30
CA LEU A 43 3.06 -4.05 0.01
C LEU A 43 4.17 -2.99 -0.02
N LEU A 44 4.69 -2.55 1.13
CA LEU A 44 5.76 -1.56 1.20
C LEU A 44 7.01 -1.93 0.39
N PRO A 45 7.48 -3.20 0.36
CA PRO A 45 8.61 -3.59 -0.48
C PRO A 45 8.37 -3.42 -1.99
N HIS A 46 7.11 -3.30 -2.41
CA HIS A 46 6.70 -3.16 -3.82
C HIS A 46 6.29 -1.73 -4.19
N ILE A 47 6.49 -0.75 -3.30
CA ILE A 47 5.99 0.62 -3.48
C ILE A 47 6.49 1.28 -4.78
N ASP A 48 7.70 0.94 -5.22
CA ASP A 48 8.32 1.44 -6.45
C ASP A 48 8.13 0.51 -7.67
N GLY A 49 7.37 -0.58 -7.52
CA GLY A 49 7.19 -1.63 -8.51
C GLY A 49 7.80 -2.99 -8.10
N SER A 50 7.57 -4.03 -8.91
CA SER A 50 8.11 -5.38 -8.65
C SER A 50 9.63 -5.41 -8.83
N PRO A 51 10.41 -6.01 -7.90
CA PRO A 51 11.85 -6.17 -8.05
C PRO A 51 12.27 -7.11 -9.20
N GLU A 52 11.35 -7.92 -9.74
CA GLU A 52 11.62 -8.81 -10.89
C GLU A 52 11.73 -8.09 -12.24
N SER A 53 11.45 -6.77 -12.31
CA SER A 53 11.56 -5.99 -13.54
C SER A 53 12.91 -5.28 -13.74
N ARG A 54 13.95 -5.65 -12.98
CA ARG A 54 15.33 -5.16 -13.20
C ARG A 54 16.16 -6.10 -14.05
#